data_AF-A0A2V7GPL6-F1
#
_entry.id   AF-A0A2V7GPL6-F1
#
_cell.length_a   1.000
_cell.length_b   1.000
_cell.length_c   1.000
_cell.angle_alpha   90.00
_cell.angle_beta   90.00
_cell.angle_gamma   90.00
#
_symmetry.space_group_name_H-M   'P 1'
#
loop_
_entity.id
_entity.type
_entity.pdbx_description
1 polymer ?
#
loop_
_entity_poly.entity_id
_entity_poly.type
_entity_poly.pdbx_seq_one_letter_code
_entity_poly.pdbx_strand_id
1 'polypeptide(L)'
;MAPPFSGIQFAVINQAATATLVAAQAAGVTIRVVSLFLVNTAAQTLTFKSGAGGTALTGAMALGANAILVLPFNPQGYFETATATLLELALSGSTQVSGGLQWVAVG
;
A
#
# COMPACT_ATOMS: atom_id res chain seq x y z
N MET A 1 -10.24 -14.72 -25.83
CA MET A 1 -9.91 -13.39 -25.27
C MET A 1 -9.98 -13.52 -23.76
N ALA A 2 -8.84 -13.66 -23.08
CA ALA A 2 -8.80 -13.73 -21.62
C ALA A 2 -9.01 -12.32 -21.04
N PRO A 3 -9.66 -12.17 -19.88
CA PRO A 3 -9.91 -10.84 -19.32
C PRO A 3 -8.58 -10.19 -18.91
N PRO A 4 -8.42 -8.85 -19.02
CA PRO A 4 -7.16 -8.14 -18.80
C PRO A 4 -6.65 -8.11 -17.35
N PHE A 5 -7.20 -8.94 -16.45
CA PHE A 5 -7.01 -8.86 -14.99
C PHE A 5 -6.06 -9.92 -14.41
N SER A 6 -5.46 -10.81 -15.22
CA SER A 6 -4.67 -11.95 -14.69
C SER A 6 -3.38 -11.56 -13.94
N GLY A 7 -2.99 -10.27 -13.94
CA GLY A 7 -1.83 -9.76 -13.21
C GLY A 7 -2.12 -9.03 -11.90
N ILE A 8 -3.41 -8.73 -11.60
CA ILE A 8 -3.77 -7.98 -10.39
C ILE A 8 -3.89 -8.93 -9.19
N GLN A 9 -3.18 -8.58 -8.13
CA GLN A 9 -3.19 -9.25 -6.84
C GLN A 9 -3.81 -8.33 -5.78
N PHE A 10 -4.26 -8.92 -4.68
CA PHE A 10 -4.95 -8.22 -3.59
C PHE A 10 -4.15 -8.34 -2.30
N ALA A 11 -4.19 -7.28 -1.49
CA ALA A 11 -3.68 -7.32 -0.12
C ALA A 11 -4.66 -6.61 0.83
N VAL A 12 -4.82 -7.18 2.02
CA VAL A 12 -5.66 -6.62 3.07
C VAL A 12 -4.88 -5.55 3.81
N ILE A 13 -5.53 -4.42 4.10
CA ILE A 13 -5.06 -3.46 5.08
C ILE A 13 -5.84 -3.73 6.36
N ASN A 14 -5.19 -4.22 7.39
CA ASN A 14 -5.77 -4.47 8.71
C ASN A 14 -4.69 -4.30 9.77
N GLN A 15 -4.30 -3.06 10.03
CA GLN A 15 -3.11 -2.76 10.82
C GLN A 15 -3.42 -1.75 11.91
N ALA A 16 -2.96 -2.03 13.13
CA ALA A 16 -2.97 -1.10 14.26
C ALA A 16 -1.55 -0.65 14.65
N ALA A 17 -0.56 -0.96 13.83
CA ALA A 17 0.83 -0.52 13.96
C ALA A 17 1.49 -0.55 12.57
N THR A 18 2.69 0.02 12.44
CA THR A 18 3.51 -0.10 11.23
C THR A 18 3.72 -1.57 10.87
N ALA A 19 3.42 -1.95 9.63
CA ALA A 19 3.47 -3.33 9.20
C ALA A 19 3.68 -3.50 7.70
N THR A 20 4.18 -4.68 7.33
CA THR A 20 4.23 -5.14 5.95
C THR A 20 2.82 -5.42 5.42
N LEU A 21 2.48 -4.81 4.29
CA LEU A 21 1.24 -5.09 3.56
C LEU A 21 1.43 -6.18 2.50
N VAL A 22 2.57 -6.13 1.79
CA VAL A 22 2.92 -7.11 0.75
C VAL A 22 4.37 -7.51 0.94
N ALA A 23 4.63 -8.80 1.03
CA ALA A 23 5.99 -9.33 1.18
C ALA A 23 6.84 -9.02 -0.08
N ALA A 24 8.16 -8.99 0.11
CA ALA A 24 9.09 -8.79 -1.00
C ALA A 24 8.88 -9.84 -2.10
N GLN A 25 8.94 -9.39 -3.35
CA GLN A 25 8.85 -10.26 -4.51
C GLN A 25 10.24 -10.78 -4.90
N ALA A 26 10.30 -11.62 -5.95
CA ALA A 26 11.56 -12.14 -6.47
C ALA A 26 12.53 -11.03 -6.92
N ALA A 27 13.79 -11.38 -7.11
CA ALA A 27 14.80 -10.47 -7.66
C ALA A 27 14.34 -9.86 -8.99
N GLY A 28 14.55 -8.54 -9.15
CA GLY A 28 14.09 -7.79 -10.32
C GLY A 28 12.61 -7.41 -10.30
N VAL A 29 11.82 -7.92 -9.35
CA VAL A 29 10.37 -7.64 -9.29
C VAL A 29 10.06 -6.55 -8.27
N THR A 30 9.23 -5.59 -8.66
CA THR A 30 8.66 -4.54 -7.83
C THR A 30 7.16 -4.76 -7.59
N ILE A 31 6.62 -4.03 -6.62
CA ILE A 31 5.20 -4.03 -6.28
C ILE A 31 4.63 -2.67 -6.67
N ARG A 32 3.79 -2.63 -7.71
CA ARG A 32 3.09 -1.40 -8.14
C ARG A 32 1.66 -1.40 -7.65
N VAL A 33 1.28 -0.39 -6.87
CA VAL A 33 -0.10 -0.24 -6.36
C VAL A 33 -0.96 0.46 -7.40
N VAL A 34 -2.05 -0.18 -7.81
CA VAL A 34 -2.96 0.30 -8.88
C VAL A 34 -4.30 0.80 -8.35
N SER A 35 -4.71 0.39 -7.15
CA SER A 35 -5.85 0.97 -6.44
C SER A 35 -5.72 0.69 -4.94
N LEU A 36 -6.36 1.50 -4.11
CA LEU A 36 -6.55 1.19 -2.69
C LEU A 36 -7.76 1.92 -2.11
N PHE A 37 -8.30 1.38 -1.03
CA PHE A 37 -9.14 2.12 -0.12
C PHE A 37 -8.72 1.82 1.31
N LEU A 38 -8.82 2.82 2.18
CA LEU A 38 -8.64 2.62 3.61
C LEU A 38 -9.53 3.57 4.41
N VAL A 39 -9.83 3.14 5.63
CA VAL A 39 -10.49 3.91 6.67
C VAL A 39 -9.60 3.91 7.89
N ASN A 40 -9.41 5.09 8.47
CA ASN A 40 -8.61 5.29 9.66
C ASN A 40 -9.52 5.58 10.85
N THR A 41 -9.28 4.97 12.02
CA THR A 41 -10.16 5.13 13.19
C THR A 41 -9.94 6.45 13.94
N ALA A 42 -8.69 6.86 14.15
CA ALA A 42 -8.32 8.05 14.92
C ALA A 42 -7.28 8.89 14.18
N ALA A 43 -7.14 10.18 14.49
CA ALA A 43 -6.21 11.04 13.76
C ALA A 43 -4.76 10.50 13.83
N GLN A 44 -4.18 10.21 12.67
CA GLN A 44 -2.79 9.75 12.54
C GLN A 44 -2.25 10.03 11.14
N THR A 45 -0.93 9.96 11.01
CA THR A 45 -0.22 10.13 9.76
C THR A 45 0.19 8.77 9.22
N LEU A 46 -0.10 8.53 7.94
CA LEU A 46 0.25 7.33 7.23
C LEU A 46 1.30 7.62 6.15
N THR A 47 2.24 6.69 5.95
CA THR A 47 3.22 6.75 4.86
C THR A 47 3.42 5.36 4.27
N PHE A 48 3.28 5.22 2.95
CA PHE A 48 3.69 3.97 2.27
C PHE A 48 5.20 3.99 2.03
N LYS A 49 5.86 2.85 2.23
CA LYS A 49 7.31 2.73 2.13
C LYS A 49 7.74 1.48 1.37
N SER A 50 8.90 1.60 0.74
CA SER A 50 9.65 0.51 0.13
C SER A 50 10.63 -0.05 1.16
N GLY A 51 10.38 -1.28 1.63
CA GLY A 51 11.15 -1.90 2.70
C GLY A 51 10.67 -1.54 4.11
N ALA A 52 10.97 -2.39 5.09
CA ALA A 52 10.60 -2.16 6.49
C ALA A 52 11.39 -0.98 7.06
N GLY A 53 10.71 0.08 7.49
CA GLY A 53 11.34 1.35 7.86
C GLY A 53 12.07 2.06 6.72
N GLY A 54 11.87 1.63 5.46
CA GLY A 54 12.67 2.05 4.31
C GLY A 54 12.24 3.38 3.67
N THR A 55 12.51 3.51 2.38
CA THR A 55 12.28 4.76 1.63
C THR A 55 10.80 5.06 1.47
N ALA A 56 10.38 6.29 1.76
CA ALA A 56 9.01 6.74 1.58
C ALA A 56 8.62 6.77 0.10
N LEU A 57 7.50 6.11 -0.23
CA LEU A 57 6.87 6.10 -1.55
C LEU A 57 5.79 7.16 -1.70
N THR A 58 5.24 7.61 -0.56
CA THR A 58 4.34 8.77 -0.48
C THR A 58 4.92 9.80 0.49
N GLY A 59 4.39 11.03 0.43
CA GLY A 59 4.55 11.96 1.55
C GLY A 59 3.85 11.46 2.82
N ALA A 60 4.01 12.22 3.90
CA ALA A 60 3.26 12.04 5.14
C ALA A 60 1.78 12.42 4.94
N MET A 61 0.89 11.43 4.96
CA MET A 61 -0.55 11.64 4.73
C MET A 61 -1.27 11.74 6.07
N ALA A 62 -1.48 12.97 6.55
CA ALA A 62 -2.24 13.23 7.76
C ALA A 62 -3.74 12.99 7.52
N LEU A 63 -4.34 12.08 8.28
CA LEU A 63 -5.76 11.75 8.20
C LEU A 63 -6.44 12.09 9.53
N GLY A 64 -7.66 12.65 9.44
CA GLY A 64 -8.53 12.83 10.59
C GLY A 64 -9.11 11.51 11.11
N ALA A 65 -9.83 11.57 12.23
CA ALA A 65 -10.59 10.42 12.74
C ALA A 65 -11.70 10.04 11.74
N ASN A 66 -11.88 8.73 11.52
CA ASN A 66 -12.83 8.16 10.54
C ASN A 66 -12.62 8.62 9.09
N ALA A 67 -11.46 9.20 8.77
CA ALA A 67 -11.17 9.64 7.42
C ALA A 67 -10.99 8.44 6.49
N ILE A 68 -11.45 8.64 5.24
CA ILE A 68 -11.36 7.65 4.18
C ILE A 68 -10.38 8.17 3.13
N LEU A 69 -9.47 7.31 2.69
CA LEU A 69 -8.65 7.55 1.51
C LEU A 69 -9.00 6.51 0.46
N VAL A 70 -9.34 6.97 -0.73
CA VAL A 70 -9.61 6.11 -1.89
C VAL A 70 -8.70 6.54 -3.02
N LEU A 71 -7.93 5.59 -3.53
CA LEU A 71 -7.21 5.72 -4.80
C LEU A 71 -7.92 4.79 -5.81
N PRO A 72 -8.74 5.33 -6.72
CA PRO A 72 -9.43 4.53 -7.72
C PRO A 72 -8.44 3.82 -8.65
N PHE A 73 -8.90 2.85 -9.42
CA PHE A 73 -8.01 2.14 -10.34
C PHE A 73 -7.26 3.09 -11.29
N ASN A 74 -5.93 3.00 -11.26
CA ASN A 74 -5.02 3.70 -12.15
C ASN A 74 -4.11 2.66 -12.83
N PRO A 75 -4.21 2.46 -14.16
CA PRO A 75 -3.41 1.46 -14.86
C PRO A 75 -1.90 1.74 -14.85
N GLN A 76 -1.49 3.00 -14.63
CA GLN A 76 -0.07 3.36 -14.50
C GLN A 76 0.47 3.15 -13.08
N GLY A 77 -0.41 2.89 -12.11
CA GLY A 77 -0.08 2.83 -10.70
C GLY A 77 0.08 4.21 -10.03
N TYR A 78 0.05 4.21 -8.70
CA TYR A 78 0.26 5.41 -7.87
C TYR A 78 1.69 5.52 -7.37
N PHE A 79 2.27 4.38 -6.97
CA PHE A 79 3.63 4.26 -6.49
C PHE A 79 4.10 2.81 -6.62
N GLU A 80 5.42 2.63 -6.55
CA GLU A 80 6.07 1.35 -6.78
C GLU A 80 7.27 1.18 -5.84
N THR A 81 7.48 -0.03 -5.34
CA THR A 81 8.64 -0.35 -4.49
C THR A 81 9.93 -0.46 -5.31
N ALA A 82 11.08 -0.37 -4.66
CA ALA A 82 12.34 -0.87 -5.20
C ALA A 82 12.29 -2.40 -5.38
N THR A 83 13.09 -2.92 -6.31
CA THR A 83 13.14 -4.35 -6.64
C THR A 83 13.44 -5.21 -5.41
N ALA A 84 12.74 -6.34 -5.27
CA ALA A 84 12.92 -7.28 -4.16
C ALA A 84 12.75 -6.66 -2.77
N THR A 85 11.95 -5.59 -2.64
CA THR A 85 11.57 -5.00 -1.36
C THR A 85 10.09 -5.16 -1.09
N LEU A 86 9.73 -5.25 0.20
CA LEU A 86 8.35 -5.32 0.66
C LEU A 86 7.66 -3.95 0.58
N LEU A 87 6.32 -3.95 0.56
CA LEU A 87 5.52 -2.74 0.76
C LEU A 87 5.13 -2.62 2.23
N GLU A 88 5.55 -1.55 2.89
CA GLU A 88 5.20 -1.23 4.27
C GLU A 88 4.18 -0.08 4.32
N LEU A 89 3.23 -0.18 5.26
CA LEU A 89 2.44 0.96 5.72
C LEU A 89 2.97 1.39 7.09
N ALA A 90 3.57 2.58 7.15
CA ALA A 90 4.04 3.18 8.37
C ALA A 90 2.96 4.07 9.00
N LEU A 91 2.72 3.90 10.30
CA LEU A 91 1.76 4.66 11.09
C LEU A 91 2.51 5.53 12.10
N SER A 92 2.01 6.74 12.37
CA SER A 92 2.53 7.59 13.44
C SER A 92 1.97 7.23 14.84
N GLY A 93 1.02 6.30 14.91
CA GLY A 93 0.36 5.88 16.15
C GLY A 93 -0.07 4.42 16.10
N SER A 94 -0.77 3.98 17.15
CA SER A 94 -1.18 2.58 17.34
C SER A 94 -2.68 2.34 17.14
N THR A 95 -3.30 3.09 16.22
CA THR A 95 -4.74 3.04 15.97
C THR A 95 -5.07 2.33 14.66
N GLN A 96 -6.23 1.66 14.64
CA GLN A 96 -6.62 0.80 13.54
C GLN A 96 -6.79 1.55 12.21
N VAL A 97 -6.19 0.99 11.16
CA VAL A 97 -6.38 1.31 9.74
C VAL A 97 -6.86 0.04 9.04
N SER A 98 -8.00 0.13 8.38
CA SER A 98 -8.65 -1.01 7.72
C SER A 98 -8.96 -0.70 6.26
N GLY A 99 -8.88 -1.70 5.38
CA GLY A 99 -9.18 -1.55 3.97
C GLY A 99 -8.54 -2.62 3.11
N GLY A 100 -8.19 -2.26 1.88
CA GLY A 100 -7.54 -3.16 0.94
C GLY A 100 -6.90 -2.41 -0.21
N LEU A 101 -5.97 -3.08 -0.88
CA LEU A 101 -5.31 -2.58 -2.07
C LEU A 101 -5.25 -3.64 -3.16
N GLN A 102 -5.18 -3.16 -4.39
CA GLN A 102 -4.85 -3.94 -5.57
C GLN A 102 -3.46 -3.55 -6.06
N TRP A 103 -2.65 -4.54 -6.40
CA TRP A 103 -1.28 -4.34 -6.86
C TRP A 103 -0.93 -5.30 -8.00
N VAL A 104 0.11 -4.97 -8.75
CA VAL A 104 0.68 -5.83 -9.79
C VAL A 104 2.17 -6.02 -9.54
N ALA A 105 2.66 -7.20 -9.87
CA ALA A 105 4.10 -7.45 -9.94
C ALA A 105 4.64 -6.88 -11.26
N VAL A 106 5.71 -6.10 -11.21
CA VAL A 106 6.38 -5.54 -12.39
C VAL A 106 7.84 -5.99 -12.38
N GLY A 107 8.35 -6.44 -13.53
CA GLY A 107 9.73 -6.88 -13.70
C GLY A 107 10.42 -6.15 -14.84
#